data_AF-A0A6N2NGR0-F1
#
_entry.id   AF-A0A6N2NGR0-F1
#
_cell.length_a   1.000
_cell.length_b   1.000
_cell.length_c   1.000
_cell.angle_alpha   90.00
_cell.angle_beta   90.00
_cell.angle_gamma   90.00
#
_symmetry.space_group_name_H-M   'P 1'
#
loop_
_entity.id
_entity.type
_entity.pdbx_description
1 polymer ?
#
loop_
_entity_poly.entity_id
_entity_poly.type
_entity_poly.pdbx_seq_one_letter_code
_entity_poly.pdbx_strand_id
1 'polypeptide(L)' 'MVKGYSDVLFREATSTWDADSPVIQREPWEHIKDADIKKAVASFRGEIWQVPPMFSAIKVRICVEVLDNLNWISSLR' A
#
# COMPACT_ATOMS: atom_id res chain seq x y z
N MET A 1 11.67 -0.93 21.60
CA MET A 1 11.38 0.50 21.33
C MET A 1 9.99 0.59 20.75
N VAL A 2 9.07 1.30 21.41
CA VAL A 2 7.70 1.53 20.91
C VAL A 2 7.70 2.89 20.21
N LYS A 3 7.08 2.98 19.03
CA LYS A 3 6.89 4.24 18.29
C LYS A 3 5.41 4.60 18.31
N GLY A 4 5.11 5.88 18.48
CA GLY A 4 3.76 6.43 18.41
C GLY A 4 3.59 7.27 17.14
N TYR A 5 2.39 7.21 16.55
CA TYR A 5 2.02 7.92 15.32
C TYR A 5 0.61 8.48 15.49
N SER A 6 0.32 9.60 14.83
CA SER A 6 -0.98 10.27 14.84
C SER A 6 -1.37 10.72 13.44
N ASP A 7 -2.67 10.98 13.28
CA ASP A 7 -3.28 11.64 12.13
C ASP A 7 -3.33 10.81 10.83
N VAL A 8 -4.47 10.88 10.15
CA VAL A 8 -4.72 10.27 8.83
C VAL A 8 -5.85 11.03 8.16
N LEU A 9 -5.81 11.14 6.84
CA LEU A 9 -6.87 11.75 6.04
C LEU A 9 -7.67 10.65 5.32
N PHE A 10 -9.01 10.77 5.37
CA PHE A 10 -9.91 9.90 4.62
C PHE A 10 -10.19 10.43 3.21
N ARG A 11 -10.89 9.64 2.39
CA ARG A 11 -11.38 9.95 1.02
C ARG A 11 -10.34 9.94 -0.10
N GLU A 12 -9.08 10.26 0.16
CA GLU A 12 -8.08 10.40 -0.90
C GLU A 12 -7.05 9.27 -0.87
N ALA A 13 -6.72 8.72 -2.03
CA ALA A 13 -5.60 7.80 -2.19
C ALA A 13 -4.51 8.43 -3.08
N THR A 14 -3.25 8.21 -2.70
CA THR A 14 -2.06 8.66 -3.41
C THR A 14 -1.16 7.47 -3.75
N SER A 15 -0.25 7.61 -4.70
CA SER A 15 0.68 6.54 -5.07
C SER A 15 1.71 6.19 -3.99
N THR A 16 2.05 7.14 -3.12
CA THR A 16 3.03 7.00 -2.03
C THR A 16 2.40 6.65 -0.68
N TRP A 17 1.05 6.65 -0.60
CA TRP A 17 0.28 6.45 0.64
C TRP A 17 0.50 7.55 1.70
N ASP A 18 0.93 8.73 1.28
CA ASP A 18 1.06 9.96 2.07
C ASP A 18 0.58 11.19 1.26
N ALA A 19 0.75 12.39 1.81
CA ALA A 19 0.32 13.64 1.19
C ALA A 19 1.32 14.21 0.16
N ASP A 20 2.48 13.57 -0.06
CA ASP A 20 3.56 14.14 -0.89
C ASP A 20 3.32 13.92 -2.40
N SER A 21 2.49 12.94 -2.77
CA SER A 21 2.13 12.69 -4.18
C SER A 21 0.74 13.23 -4.54
N PRO A 22 0.49 13.54 -5.83
CA PRO A 22 -0.85 13.87 -6.30
C PRO A 22 -1.87 12.79 -6.00
N VAL A 23 -3.12 13.22 -5.76
CA VAL A 23 -4.26 12.33 -5.52
C VAL A 23 -4.60 11.56 -6.79
N ILE A 24 -4.63 10.23 -6.69
CA ILE A 24 -4.97 9.33 -7.80
C ILE A 24 -6.42 8.85 -7.75
N GLN A 25 -7.05 8.87 -6.57
CA GLN A 25 -8.44 8.45 -6.38
C GLN A 25 -9.12 9.26 -5.27
N ARG A 26 -10.42 9.54 -5.44
CA ARG A 26 -11.28 10.20 -4.46
C ARG A 26 -12.60 9.47 -4.33
N GLU A 27 -12.98 9.10 -3.11
CA GLU A 27 -14.23 8.39 -2.84
C GLU A 27 -15.07 9.11 -1.77
N PRO A 28 -16.42 9.01 -1.81
CA PRO A 28 -17.29 9.52 -0.75
C PRO A 28 -16.97 8.86 0.59
N TRP A 29 -16.98 9.63 1.69
CA TRP A 29 -16.61 9.14 3.02
C TRP A 29 -17.62 9.52 4.11
N GLU A 30 -18.54 10.44 3.80
CA GLU A 30 -19.50 11.04 4.73
C GLU A 30 -20.49 10.02 5.32
N HIS A 31 -20.63 8.86 4.66
CA HIS A 31 -21.47 7.76 5.11
C HIS A 31 -20.80 6.88 6.17
N ILE A 32 -19.49 7.02 6.38
CA ILE A 32 -18.71 6.22 7.33
C ILE A 32 -18.93 6.76 8.75
N LYS A 33 -19.32 5.88 9.67
CA LYS A 33 -19.57 6.25 11.07
C LYS A 33 -18.39 5.91 11.95
N ASP A 34 -18.21 6.64 13.05
CA ASP A 34 -17.18 6.37 14.06
C ASP A 34 -17.20 4.92 14.58
N ALA A 35 -18.39 4.32 14.67
CA ALA A 35 -18.54 2.93 15.10
C ALA A 35 -17.89 1.95 14.10
N ASP A 36 -18.03 2.22 12.80
CA ASP A 36 -17.44 1.40 11.74
C ASP A 36 -15.92 1.56 11.73
N ILE A 37 -15.41 2.78 11.91
CA ILE A 37 -13.98 3.06 12.04
C ILE A 37 -13.40 2.32 13.25
N LYS A 38 -14.03 2.44 14.43
CA LYS A 38 -13.58 1.76 15.66
C LYS A 38 -13.57 0.23 15.51
N LYS A 39 -14.56 -0.32 14.81
CA LYS A 39 -14.66 -1.76 14.51
C LYS A 39 -13.55 -2.20 13.55
N ALA A 40 -13.30 -1.46 12.48
CA ALA A 40 -12.25 -1.76 11.51
C ALA A 40 -10.86 -1.66 12.14
N VAL A 41 -10.56 -0.58 12.88
CA VAL A 41 -9.26 -0.38 13.54
C VAL A 41 -8.99 -1.46 14.60
N ALA A 42 -10.04 -2.03 15.21
CA ALA A 42 -9.86 -3.10 16.18
C ALA A 42 -9.19 -4.35 15.58
N SER A 43 -9.36 -4.65 14.29
CA SER A 43 -8.71 -5.81 13.66
C SER A 43 -7.21 -5.62 13.41
N PHE A 44 -6.68 -4.40 13.57
CA PHE A 44 -5.25 -4.10 13.42
C PHE A 44 -4.48 -4.15 14.74
N ARG A 45 -5.12 -4.55 15.84
CA ARG A 45 -4.47 -4.70 17.16
C ARG A 45 -3.83 -6.08 17.29
N GLY A 46 -2.60 -6.12 17.81
CA GLY A 46 -1.84 -7.37 18.01
C GLY A 46 -0.81 -7.61 16.92
N GLU A 47 -0.40 -8.87 16.75
CA GLU A 47 0.50 -9.25 15.67
C GLU A 47 -0.28 -9.35 14.36
N ILE A 48 0.18 -8.62 13.35
CA ILE A 48 -0.42 -8.59 12.01
C ILE A 48 0.66 -8.69 10.95
N TRP A 49 0.31 -9.29 9.82
CA TRP A 49 1.16 -9.32 8.63
C TRP A 49 0.84 -8.11 7.75
N GLN A 50 1.87 -7.35 7.38
CA GLN A 50 1.73 -6.19 6.50
C GLN A 50 2.59 -6.38 5.26
N VAL A 51 2.04 -6.02 4.11
CA VAL A 51 2.83 -5.81 2.90
C VAL A 51 3.39 -4.40 2.95
N PRO A 52 4.72 -4.21 2.83
CA PRO A 52 5.29 -2.87 2.87
C PRO A 52 4.85 -2.03 1.66
N PRO A 53 4.79 -0.70 1.80
CA PRO A 53 4.49 0.18 0.68
C PRO A 53 5.56 0.10 -0.41
N MET A 54 5.14 0.32 -1.66
CA MET A 54 6.02 0.37 -2.83
C MET A 54 7.11 1.42 -2.69
N PHE A 55 6.76 2.60 -2.19
CA PHE A 55 7.72 3.65 -1.86
C PHE A 55 8.26 3.41 -0.45
N SER A 56 9.37 2.67 -0.36
CA SER A 56 10.05 2.37 0.90
C SER A 56 11.56 2.22 0.69
N ALA A 57 12.32 2.20 1.78
CA ALA A 57 13.77 1.94 1.75
C ALA A 57 14.11 0.45 1.61
N ILE A 58 13.11 -0.42 1.38
CA ILE A 58 13.33 -1.86 1.25
C ILE A 58 14.04 -2.14 -0.06
N LYS A 59 15.21 -2.77 0.03
CA LYS A 59 15.99 -3.19 -1.14
C LYS A 59 15.39 -4.45 -1.72
N VAL A 60 14.70 -4.32 -2.85
CA VAL A 60 14.28 -5.47 -3.66
C VAL A 60 15.41 -5.83 -4.61
N ARG A 61 15.96 -7.05 -4.49
CA ARG A 61 16.75 -7.64 -5.58
C ARG A 61 15.78 -8.34 -6.50
N ILE A 62 15.55 -7.78 -7.68
CA ILE A 62 14.98 -8.56 -8.78
C ILE A 62 16.10 -9.50 -9.22
N CYS A 63 15.98 -10.80 -8.92
CA CYS A 63 16.78 -11.79 -9.64
C CYS A 63 16.37 -11.72 -11.11
N VAL A 64 17.29 -11.25 -11.95
CA VAL A 64 17.13 -11.22 -13.41
C VAL A 64 17.09 -12.64 -14.00
N GLU A 65 17.23 -13.70 -13.21
CA GLU A 65 17.10 -15.09 -13.69
C GLU A 65 15.69 -15.48 -14.18
N VAL A 66 14.66 -14.66 -13.93
CA VAL A 66 13.31 -14.88 -14.46
C VAL A 66 13.06 -14.11 -15.78
N LEU A 67 13.85 -13.06 -16.07
CA LEU A 67 13.76 -12.34 -17.35
C LEU A 67 14.56 -13.04 -18.45
N ASP A 68 15.61 -13.78 -18.11
CA ASP A 68 16.35 -14.61 -19.09
C ASP A 68 15.54 -15.82 -19.59
N ASN A 69 14.50 -16.23 -18.85
CA ASN A 69 13.58 -17.31 -19.25
C ASN A 69 12.38 -16.82 -20.11
N LEU A 70 12.32 -15.53 -20.45
CA LEU A 70 11.27 -14.96 -21.33
C LEU A 70 11.73 -14.75 -22.78
N ASN A 71 12.84 -15.37 -23.21
CA ASN A 71 13.24 -15.47 -24.63
C ASN A 71 12.37 -16.44 -25.46
N TRP A 72 11.24 -16.93 -24.94
CA TRP A 72 10.29 -17.76 -25.69
C TRP A 72 9.39 -16.94 -26.66
N ILE A 73 9.24 -15.62 -26.50
CA ILE A 73 8.36 -14.80 -27.35
C ILE A 73 9.18 -13.97 -28.37
N SER A 74 10.12 -14.61 -29.05
CA SER A 74 10.72 -14.09 -30.30
C SER A 74 10.59 -15.06 -31.48
N SER A 75 9.76 -16.11 -31.34
CA SER A 75 9.43 -17.05 -32.43
C SER A 75 8.09 -16.76 -33.13
N LEU A 76 7.65 -15.50 -33.16
CA LEU A 76 6.60 -15.06 -34.08
C LEU A 76 7.19 -14.02 -35.03
N ARG A 77 7.89 -14.56 -36.01
CA ARG A 77 7.86 -14.05 -37.38
C ARG A 77 6.52 -14.42 -38.01
#